data_AF-A4CBA3-F1
#
_entry.id   AF-A4CBA3-F1
#
_cell.length_a   1.000
_cell.length_b   1.000
_cell.length_c   1.000
_cell.angle_alpha   90.00
_cell.angle_beta   90.00
_cell.angle_gamma   90.00
#
_symmetry.space_group_name_H-M   'P 1'
#
loop_
_entity.id
_entity.type
_entity.pdbx_description
1 polymer ?
#
loop_
_entity_poly.entity_id
_entity_poly.type
_entity_poly.pdbx_seq_one_letter_code
_entity_poly.pdbx_strand_id
1 'polypeptide(L)'
;MFFKASLYGNAVKVSDNQFKELHKIKVDLSNQMNIKNDPEFFIFNAEGAMNALAVKFLSTKYILLFSSLIDLLDTEDKQQLKAILAHELAHHAAGHTDFWLNLAMKPAMFIPFLGAAYSRACEYTADRVAVYFVGDAVSNALLQLACGSSALSKKLSTDEFLAQETAVPSVAGFINEIYSSHPRMTRRIAEAAKYHNNASTSIATRQAA
;
A
#
# COMPACT_ATOMS: atom_id res chain seq x y z
N MET A 1 5.46 -0.15 26.11
CA MET A 1 6.39 -1.25 26.44
C MET A 1 5.90 -2.61 25.95
N PHE A 2 4.66 -3.03 26.26
CA PHE A 2 4.13 -4.33 25.86
C PHE A 2 4.14 -4.60 24.34
N PHE A 3 3.66 -3.66 23.51
CA PHE A 3 3.68 -3.84 22.05
C PHE A 3 5.09 -4.06 21.50
N LYS A 4 6.07 -3.25 21.94
CA LYS A 4 7.47 -3.41 21.53
C LYS A 4 8.04 -4.76 21.98
N ALA A 5 7.74 -5.20 23.20
CA ALA A 5 8.17 -6.50 23.71
C ALA A 5 7.57 -7.65 22.89
N SER A 6 6.27 -7.59 22.57
CA SER A 6 5.61 -8.60 21.73
C SER A 6 6.18 -8.61 20.30
N LEU A 7 6.34 -7.44 19.70
CA LEU A 7 6.86 -7.32 18.33
C LEU A 7 8.29 -7.86 18.22
N TYR A 8 9.19 -7.44 19.12
CA TYR A 8 10.59 -7.89 19.09
C TYR A 8 10.76 -9.35 19.53
N GLY A 9 9.81 -9.90 20.30
CA GLY A 9 9.83 -11.30 20.72
C GLY A 9 9.23 -12.26 19.69
N ASN A 10 8.30 -11.81 18.85
CA ASN A 10 7.50 -12.69 17.97
C ASN A 10 7.57 -12.33 16.48
N ALA A 11 8.31 -11.30 16.07
CA ALA A 11 8.52 -10.93 14.67
C ALA A 11 10.01 -10.82 14.34
N VAL A 12 10.33 -10.95 13.05
CA VAL A 12 11.69 -10.95 12.54
C VAL A 12 12.03 -9.57 11.98
N LYS A 13 13.01 -8.88 12.56
CA LYS A 13 13.42 -7.54 12.11
C LYS A 13 14.17 -7.58 10.77
N VAL A 14 13.82 -6.71 9.85
CA VAL A 14 14.55 -6.50 8.59
C VAL A 14 15.74 -5.55 8.85
N SER A 15 16.93 -5.94 8.40
CA SER A 15 18.18 -5.20 8.60
C SER A 15 19.22 -5.54 7.52
N ASP A 16 20.35 -4.83 7.49
CA ASP A 16 21.46 -5.16 6.57
C ASP A 16 22.02 -6.57 6.77
N ASN A 17 21.91 -7.12 7.99
CA ASN A 17 22.38 -8.46 8.34
C ASN A 17 21.30 -9.53 8.16
N GLN A 18 20.04 -9.13 7.90
CA GLN A 18 18.90 -10.05 7.81
C GLN A 18 17.86 -9.50 6.84
N PHE A 19 17.67 -10.19 5.71
CA PHE A 19 16.90 -9.69 4.56
C PHE A 19 17.50 -8.41 3.96
N LYS A 20 18.83 -8.43 3.72
CA LYS A 20 19.62 -7.31 3.20
C LYS A 20 18.98 -6.62 2.00
N GLU A 21 18.40 -7.37 1.08
CA GLU A 21 17.76 -6.82 -0.11
C GLU A 21 16.49 -6.02 0.22
N LEU A 22 15.63 -6.54 1.09
CA LEU A 22 14.44 -5.83 1.56
C LEU A 22 14.80 -4.58 2.35
N HIS A 23 15.84 -4.68 3.18
CA HIS A 23 16.37 -3.53 3.90
C HIS A 23 16.85 -2.45 2.94
N LYS A 24 17.63 -2.83 1.91
CA LYS A 24 18.10 -1.90 0.89
C LYS A 24 16.96 -1.21 0.15
N ILE A 25 15.97 -1.97 -0.34
CA ILE A 25 14.78 -1.41 -1.01
C ILE A 25 14.11 -0.35 -0.14
N LYS A 26 13.87 -0.68 1.14
CA LYS A 26 13.22 0.22 2.08
C LYS A 26 14.06 1.49 2.32
N VAL A 27 15.37 1.35 2.55
CA VAL A 27 16.27 2.50 2.77
C VAL A 27 16.32 3.39 1.53
N ASP A 28 16.45 2.80 0.34
CA ASP A 28 16.50 3.54 -0.92
C ASP A 28 15.20 4.34 -1.14
N LEU A 29 14.03 3.74 -0.87
CA LEU A 29 12.74 4.42 -0.95
C LEU A 29 12.58 5.51 0.13
N SER A 30 12.94 5.23 1.38
CA SER A 30 12.89 6.20 2.47
C SER A 30 13.73 7.44 2.17
N ASN A 31 14.94 7.24 1.62
CA ASN A 31 15.83 8.31 1.21
C ASN A 31 15.23 9.14 0.06
N GLN A 32 14.68 8.48 -0.96
CA GLN A 32 14.02 9.15 -2.09
C GLN A 32 12.79 9.96 -1.64
N MET A 33 12.05 9.47 -0.65
CA MET A 33 10.88 10.13 -0.07
C MET A 33 11.22 11.17 1.02
N ASN A 34 12.51 11.36 1.34
CA ASN A 34 12.99 12.27 2.38
C ASN A 34 12.30 12.04 3.75
N ILE A 35 12.11 10.76 4.10
CA ILE A 35 11.49 10.38 5.38
C ILE A 35 12.51 10.56 6.50
N LYS A 36 12.31 11.58 7.34
CA LYS A 36 13.23 11.93 8.44
C LYS A 36 13.34 10.84 9.51
N ASN A 37 12.20 10.24 9.87
CA ASN A 37 12.11 9.19 10.87
C ASN A 37 11.83 7.88 10.17
N ASP A 38 12.91 7.23 9.75
CA ASP A 38 12.84 5.99 8.99
C ASP A 38 12.24 4.86 9.86
N PRO A 39 11.06 4.31 9.51
CA PRO A 39 10.37 3.35 10.37
C PRO A 39 11.10 2.01 10.45
N GLU A 40 11.07 1.34 11.60
CA GLU A 40 11.62 0.00 11.71
C GLU A 40 10.75 -1.01 10.94
N PHE A 41 11.37 -1.91 10.19
CA PHE A 41 10.66 -2.88 9.37
C PHE A 41 10.76 -4.28 9.97
N PHE A 42 9.61 -4.95 10.15
CA PHE A 42 9.52 -6.32 10.65
C PHE A 42 8.66 -7.19 9.73
N ILE A 43 9.02 -8.46 9.67
CA ILE A 43 8.26 -9.54 9.05
C ILE A 43 7.62 -10.36 10.16
N PHE A 44 6.32 -10.60 10.08
CA PHE A 44 5.60 -11.38 11.08
C PHE A 44 4.80 -12.51 10.43
N ASN A 45 4.68 -13.60 11.17
CA ASN A 45 3.88 -14.75 10.76
C ASN A 45 2.49 -14.63 11.42
N ALA A 46 1.43 -14.60 10.61
CA ALA A 46 0.09 -14.91 11.10
C ALA A 46 -0.11 -16.41 10.93
N GLU A 47 -0.12 -17.15 12.03
CA GLU A 47 -0.20 -18.62 12.15
C GLU A 47 -1.40 -19.26 11.42
N GLY A 48 -1.44 -19.20 10.09
CA GLY A 48 -2.50 -19.76 9.24
C GLY A 48 -3.93 -19.27 9.56
N ALA A 49 -4.11 -18.31 10.46
CA ALA A 49 -5.40 -17.78 10.87
C ALA A 49 -6.02 -16.96 9.72
N MET A 50 -6.70 -17.67 8.81
CA MET A 50 -7.84 -17.25 8.00
C MET A 50 -8.02 -15.73 7.90
N ASN A 51 -7.11 -15.10 7.17
CA ASN A 51 -7.22 -13.83 6.48
C ASN A 51 -5.97 -13.71 5.62
N ALA A 52 -5.97 -14.38 4.46
CA ALA A 52 -5.01 -14.16 3.37
C ALA A 52 -5.11 -12.72 2.77
N LEU A 53 -5.71 -11.80 3.51
CA LEU A 53 -5.84 -10.38 3.23
C LEU A 53 -5.33 -9.58 4.46
N ALA A 54 -4.11 -9.09 4.31
CA ALA A 54 -3.83 -7.67 4.50
C ALA A 54 -4.12 -7.00 5.87
N VAL A 55 -3.69 -7.58 6.99
CA VAL A 55 -3.34 -6.72 8.15
C VAL A 55 -1.92 -6.19 7.99
N LYS A 56 -1.74 -5.19 7.11
CA LYS A 56 -0.55 -4.35 7.19
C LYS A 56 -0.78 -3.34 8.31
N PHE A 57 0.11 -3.30 9.29
CA PHE A 57 0.02 -2.29 10.34
C PHE A 57 1.14 -1.28 10.15
N LEU A 58 0.74 -0.05 9.87
CA LEU A 58 1.63 1.08 9.84
C LEU A 58 1.40 1.96 11.04
N SER A 59 2.52 2.36 11.63
CA SER A 59 2.56 3.40 12.63
C SER A 59 3.72 4.29 12.29
N THR A 60 3.81 5.49 12.87
CA THR A 60 4.95 6.40 12.66
C THR A 60 6.33 5.75 12.84
N LYS A 61 6.41 4.63 13.58
CA LYS A 61 7.67 3.97 13.95
C LYS A 61 7.90 2.61 13.30
N TYR A 62 6.89 1.98 12.71
CA TYR A 62 6.97 0.58 12.29
C TYR A 62 6.28 0.33 10.95
N ILE A 63 6.92 -0.46 10.10
CA ILE A 63 6.34 -1.16 8.96
C ILE A 63 6.26 -2.64 9.33
N LEU A 64 5.07 -3.23 9.30
CA LEU A 64 4.86 -4.65 9.56
C LEU A 64 4.28 -5.31 8.30
N LEU A 65 5.01 -6.25 7.70
CA LEU A 65 4.51 -7.06 6.59
C LEU A 65 4.41 -8.54 6.99
N PHE A 66 3.36 -9.20 6.52
CA PHE A 66 3.22 -10.64 6.69
C PHE A 66 4.20 -11.40 5.80
N SER A 67 4.67 -12.56 6.28
CA SER A 67 5.45 -13.49 5.46
C SER A 67 4.66 -13.93 4.21
N SER A 68 3.38 -14.26 4.36
CA SER A 68 2.51 -14.68 3.23
C SER A 68 2.33 -13.61 2.16
N LEU A 69 2.38 -12.33 2.56
CA LEU A 69 2.33 -11.21 1.62
C LEU A 69 3.64 -11.09 0.84
N ILE A 70 4.78 -11.32 1.51
CA ILE A 70 6.08 -11.34 0.84
C ILE A 70 6.10 -12.51 -0.15
N ASP A 71 5.73 -13.72 0.27
CA ASP A 71 5.65 -14.90 -0.60
C ASP A 71 4.71 -14.69 -1.80
N LEU A 72 3.61 -13.95 -1.59
CA LEU A 72 2.67 -13.60 -2.65
C LEU A 72 3.31 -12.68 -3.70
N LEU A 73 4.17 -11.74 -3.29
CA LEU A 73 4.71 -10.66 -4.13
C LEU A 73 6.18 -10.86 -4.52
N ASP A 74 6.80 -11.96 -4.09
CA ASP A 74 8.20 -12.24 -4.36
C ASP A 74 8.39 -12.66 -5.81
N THR A 75 8.72 -11.68 -6.64
CA THR A 75 9.15 -11.84 -8.03
C THR A 75 10.67 -11.72 -8.12
N GLU A 76 11.25 -12.18 -9.24
CA GLU A 76 12.70 -12.07 -9.47
C GLU A 76 13.20 -10.61 -9.36
N ASP A 77 12.42 -9.65 -9.84
CA ASP A 77 12.76 -8.21 -9.84
C ASP A 77 12.23 -7.41 -8.63
N LYS A 78 11.42 -8.09 -7.78
CA LYS A 78 10.73 -7.57 -6.60
C LYS A 78 9.90 -6.30 -6.85
N GLN A 79 9.41 -6.07 -8.08
CA GLN A 79 8.73 -4.80 -8.40
C GLN A 79 7.44 -4.61 -7.59
N GLN A 80 6.65 -5.67 -7.42
CA GLN A 80 5.40 -5.61 -6.67
C GLN A 80 5.66 -5.41 -5.18
N LEU A 81 6.71 -6.03 -4.64
CA LEU A 81 7.12 -5.82 -3.25
C LEU A 81 7.65 -4.40 -3.02
N LYS A 82 8.45 -3.86 -3.96
CA LYS A 82 8.86 -2.45 -3.96
C LYS A 82 7.64 -1.52 -3.98
N ALA A 83 6.64 -1.83 -4.79
CA ALA A 83 5.41 -1.04 -4.88
C ALA A 83 4.64 -1.01 -3.56
N ILE A 84 4.54 -2.15 -2.87
CA ILE A 84 3.93 -2.20 -1.54
C ILE A 84 4.74 -1.42 -0.51
N LEU A 85 6.06 -1.58 -0.48
CA LEU A 85 6.90 -0.78 0.42
C LEU A 85 6.83 0.72 0.10
N ALA A 86 6.74 1.10 -1.17
CA ALA A 86 6.57 2.48 -1.58
C ALA A 86 5.22 3.05 -1.13
N HIS A 87 4.13 2.29 -1.24
CA HIS A 87 2.82 2.66 -0.72
C HIS A 87 2.85 2.85 0.81
N GLU A 88 3.47 1.91 1.52
CA GLU A 88 3.61 1.97 2.97
C GLU A 88 4.42 3.20 3.41
N LEU A 89 5.56 3.45 2.78
CA LEU A 89 6.39 4.63 3.05
C LEU A 89 5.69 5.93 2.64
N ALA A 90 4.82 5.91 1.61
CA ALA A 90 4.03 7.06 1.23
C ALA A 90 3.06 7.49 2.34
N HIS A 91 2.48 6.56 3.11
CA HIS A 91 1.68 6.92 4.29
C HIS A 91 2.51 7.66 5.34
N HIS A 92 3.80 7.34 5.49
CA HIS A 92 4.70 8.08 6.36
C HIS A 92 5.04 9.46 5.79
N ALA A 93 5.43 9.53 4.52
CA ALA A 93 5.81 10.77 3.87
C ALA A 93 4.64 11.78 3.83
N ALA A 94 3.41 11.29 3.65
CA ALA A 94 2.19 12.12 3.64
C ALA A 94 1.64 12.44 5.04
N GLY A 95 2.27 11.94 6.12
CA GLY A 95 1.85 12.20 7.50
C GLY A 95 0.59 11.45 7.93
N HIS A 96 0.09 10.49 7.14
CA HIS A 96 -1.09 9.69 7.48
C HIS A 96 -0.89 8.87 8.77
N THR A 97 0.36 8.55 9.10
CA THR A 97 0.73 7.82 10.32
C THR A 97 1.14 8.74 11.47
N ASP A 98 1.07 10.07 11.31
CA ASP A 98 1.45 11.02 12.36
C ASP A 98 0.45 11.00 13.51
N PHE A 99 0.97 10.85 14.74
CA PHE A 99 0.11 10.74 15.92
C PHE A 99 -0.69 12.02 16.20
N TRP A 100 -0.06 13.18 16.04
CA TRP A 100 -0.69 14.46 16.37
C TRP A 100 -1.73 14.85 15.33
N LEU A 101 -1.45 14.63 14.05
CA LEU A 101 -2.43 14.82 12.98
C LEU A 101 -3.63 13.90 13.17
N ASN A 102 -3.39 12.60 13.44
CA ASN A 102 -4.48 11.67 13.71
C ASN A 102 -5.29 12.04 14.97
N LEU A 103 -4.63 12.56 16.01
CA LEU A 103 -5.30 13.05 17.20
C LEU A 103 -6.19 14.27 16.88
N ALA A 104 -5.68 15.22 16.11
CA ALA A 104 -6.43 16.39 15.67
C ALA A 104 -7.63 16.03 14.78
N MET A 105 -7.52 14.95 14.00
CA MET A 105 -8.60 14.45 13.15
C MET A 105 -9.70 13.70 13.91
N LYS A 106 -9.48 13.25 15.15
CA LYS A 106 -10.45 12.42 15.90
C LYS A 106 -11.88 12.98 15.96
N PRO A 107 -12.13 14.29 16.18
CA PRO A 107 -13.49 14.82 16.16
C PRO A 107 -14.21 14.55 14.83
N ALA A 108 -13.51 14.70 13.70
CA ALA A 108 -14.05 14.43 12.37
C ALA A 108 -14.34 12.93 12.15
N MET A 109 -13.60 12.04 12.82
CA MET A 109 -13.82 10.58 12.72
C MET A 109 -15.14 10.12 13.36
N PHE A 110 -15.76 10.93 14.23
CA PHE A 110 -17.08 10.64 14.81
C PHE A 110 -18.24 11.05 13.89
N ILE A 111 -17.99 11.87 12.88
CA ILE A 111 -19.00 12.23 11.88
C ILE A 111 -19.20 11.01 10.96
N PRO A 112 -20.44 10.49 10.80
CA PRO A 112 -20.70 9.35 9.94
C PRO A 112 -20.07 9.51 8.56
N PHE A 113 -19.40 8.45 8.08
CA PHE A 113 -18.75 8.34 6.77
C PHE A 113 -17.51 9.23 6.54
N LEU A 114 -17.33 10.31 7.30
CA LEU A 114 -16.24 11.26 7.06
C LEU A 114 -14.87 10.64 7.36
N GLY A 115 -14.75 9.89 8.44
CA GLY A 115 -13.51 9.18 8.76
C GLY A 115 -13.14 8.15 7.69
N ALA A 116 -14.13 7.39 7.21
CA ALA A 116 -13.93 6.44 6.11
C ALA A 116 -13.55 7.16 4.80
N ALA A 117 -14.17 8.30 4.50
CA ALA A 117 -13.83 9.11 3.34
C ALA A 117 -12.39 9.64 3.41
N TYR A 118 -11.95 10.09 4.58
CA TYR A 118 -10.56 10.50 4.82
C TYR A 118 -9.60 9.32 4.61
N SER A 119 -9.87 8.15 5.20
CA SER A 119 -9.07 6.93 4.97
C SER A 119 -8.95 6.59 3.48
N ARG A 120 -10.06 6.63 2.72
CA ARG A 120 -10.03 6.40 1.27
C ARG A 120 -9.17 7.43 0.52
N ALA A 121 -9.22 8.70 0.91
CA ALA A 121 -8.37 9.74 0.32
C ALA A 121 -6.87 9.53 0.64
N CYS A 122 -6.55 9.03 1.84
CA CYS A 122 -5.19 8.67 2.21
C CYS A 122 -4.66 7.54 1.32
N GLU A 123 -5.45 6.49 1.05
CA GLU A 123 -5.06 5.38 0.16
C GLU A 123 -4.75 5.87 -1.26
N TYR A 124 -5.61 6.71 -1.85
CA TYR A 124 -5.35 7.29 -3.17
C TYR A 124 -4.12 8.20 -3.20
N THR A 125 -3.81 8.86 -2.08
CA THR A 125 -2.60 9.68 -1.97
C THR A 125 -1.36 8.78 -1.89
N ALA A 126 -1.39 7.73 -1.08
CA ALA A 126 -0.32 6.76 -0.98
C ALA A 126 -0.08 6.03 -2.31
N ASP A 127 -1.14 5.61 -3.03
CA ASP A 127 -1.04 5.00 -4.35
C ASP A 127 -0.37 5.92 -5.36
N ARG A 128 -0.77 7.20 -5.44
CA ARG A 128 -0.16 8.17 -6.37
C ARG A 128 1.32 8.43 -6.07
N VAL A 129 1.67 8.57 -4.79
CA VAL A 129 3.06 8.74 -4.37
C VAL A 129 3.86 7.48 -4.70
N ALA A 130 3.32 6.28 -4.45
CA ALA A 130 3.99 5.05 -4.83
C ALA A 130 4.22 4.97 -6.35
N VAL A 131 3.20 5.31 -7.16
CA VAL A 131 3.32 5.34 -8.64
C VAL A 131 4.42 6.29 -9.08
N TYR A 132 4.60 7.44 -8.41
CA TYR A 132 5.69 8.36 -8.72
C TYR A 132 7.08 7.71 -8.59
N PHE A 133 7.30 6.83 -7.60
CA PHE A 133 8.61 6.20 -7.36
C PHE A 133 8.81 4.87 -8.08
N VAL A 134 7.75 4.07 -8.26
CA VAL A 134 7.85 2.70 -8.79
C VAL A 134 7.02 2.44 -10.04
N GLY A 135 6.33 3.46 -10.56
CA GLY A 135 5.60 3.38 -11.82
C GLY A 135 4.38 2.45 -11.80
N ASP A 136 4.24 1.68 -12.88
CA ASP A 136 3.14 0.75 -13.13
C ASP A 136 3.12 -0.47 -12.20
N ALA A 137 4.25 -0.74 -11.52
CA ALA A 137 4.37 -1.81 -10.54
C ALA A 137 3.30 -1.73 -9.44
N VAL A 138 2.78 -0.54 -9.13
CA VAL A 138 1.67 -0.34 -8.17
C VAL A 138 0.40 -1.03 -8.65
N SER A 139 -0.01 -0.81 -9.90
CA SER A 139 -1.22 -1.44 -10.45
C SER A 139 -1.11 -2.96 -10.45
N ASN A 140 0.06 -3.48 -10.81
CA ASN A 140 0.32 -4.93 -10.81
C ASN A 140 0.32 -5.52 -9.39
N ALA A 141 0.91 -4.82 -8.41
CA ALA A 141 0.88 -5.24 -7.01
C ALA A 141 -0.54 -5.27 -6.46
N LEU A 142 -1.33 -4.22 -6.72
CA LEU A 142 -2.73 -4.14 -6.30
C LEU A 142 -3.60 -5.25 -6.93
N LEU A 143 -3.40 -5.54 -8.22
CA LEU A 143 -4.09 -6.63 -8.92
C LEU A 143 -3.72 -8.00 -8.32
N GLN A 144 -2.44 -8.22 -8.02
CA GLN A 144 -1.97 -9.44 -7.38
C GLN A 144 -2.51 -9.60 -5.95
N LEU A 145 -2.63 -8.49 -5.19
CA LEU A 145 -3.30 -8.49 -3.88
C LEU A 145 -4.80 -8.80 -3.99
N ALA A 146 -5.47 -8.29 -5.01
CA ALA A 146 -6.88 -8.60 -5.26
C ALA A 146 -7.10 -10.11 -5.44
N CYS A 147 -6.18 -10.76 -6.14
CA CYS A 147 -6.23 -12.20 -6.41
C CYS A 147 -5.77 -13.04 -5.22
N GLY A 148 -4.77 -12.58 -4.46
CA GLY A 148 -4.23 -13.29 -3.29
C GLY A 148 -3.50 -14.59 -3.63
N SER A 149 -3.22 -14.87 -4.90
CA SER A 149 -2.55 -16.10 -5.36
C SER A 149 -1.41 -15.79 -6.32
N SER A 150 -0.19 -16.12 -5.93
CA SER A 150 1.01 -15.97 -6.78
C SER A 150 0.98 -16.90 -8.00
N ALA A 151 0.28 -18.04 -7.89
CA ALA A 151 0.13 -19.00 -8.98
C ALA A 151 -0.86 -18.52 -10.06
N LEU A 152 -1.90 -17.79 -9.66
CA LEU A 152 -2.94 -17.29 -10.57
C LEU A 152 -2.66 -15.88 -11.07
N SER A 153 -1.87 -15.08 -10.33
CA SER A 153 -1.62 -13.66 -10.64
C SER A 153 -1.06 -13.44 -12.04
N LYS A 154 -0.21 -14.36 -12.54
CA LYS A 154 0.36 -14.31 -13.90
C LYS A 154 -0.67 -14.46 -15.02
N LYS A 155 -1.89 -14.90 -14.73
CA LYS A 155 -2.98 -15.10 -15.69
C LYS A 155 -4.03 -13.99 -15.63
N LEU A 156 -3.84 -12.99 -14.76
CA LEU A 156 -4.78 -11.89 -14.63
C LEU A 156 -4.64 -10.92 -15.80
N SER A 157 -5.78 -10.41 -16.27
CA SER A 157 -5.84 -9.27 -17.16
C SER A 157 -6.29 -8.05 -16.36
N THR A 158 -5.47 -7.00 -16.35
CA THR A 158 -5.82 -5.73 -15.72
C THR A 158 -7.08 -5.14 -16.33
N ASP A 159 -7.21 -5.18 -17.66
CA ASP A 159 -8.36 -4.62 -18.37
C ASP A 159 -9.66 -5.36 -18.02
N GLU A 160 -9.63 -6.70 -17.98
CA GLU A 160 -10.78 -7.50 -17.56
C GLU A 160 -11.17 -7.23 -16.11
N PHE A 161 -10.18 -7.10 -15.22
CA PHE A 161 -10.43 -6.77 -13.82
C PHE A 161 -11.05 -5.37 -13.66
N LEU A 162 -10.56 -4.38 -14.42
CA LEU A 162 -11.12 -3.02 -14.41
C LEU A 162 -12.52 -2.95 -15.01
N ALA A 163 -12.81 -3.75 -16.05
CA ALA A 163 -14.13 -3.83 -16.66
C ALA A 163 -15.21 -4.32 -15.67
N GLN A 164 -14.85 -5.11 -14.64
CA GLN A 164 -15.79 -5.55 -13.61
C GLN A 164 -16.43 -4.39 -12.83
N GLU A 165 -15.78 -3.22 -12.78
CA GLU A 165 -16.32 -2.04 -12.09
C GLU A 165 -17.69 -1.63 -12.64
N THR A 166 -17.95 -1.84 -13.94
CA THR A 166 -19.25 -1.51 -14.55
C THR A 166 -20.36 -2.46 -14.11
N ALA A 167 -20.02 -3.66 -13.64
CA ALA A 167 -20.97 -4.63 -13.11
C ALA A 167 -21.33 -4.39 -11.64
N VAL A 168 -20.65 -3.47 -10.95
CA VAL A 168 -20.97 -3.14 -9.55
C VAL A 168 -22.32 -2.42 -9.50
N PRO A 169 -23.33 -2.93 -8.76
CA PRO A 169 -24.64 -2.28 -8.69
C PRO A 169 -24.52 -0.87 -8.10
N SER A 170 -25.07 0.15 -8.76
CA SER A 170 -24.76 1.55 -8.43
C SER A 170 -25.09 1.93 -6.98
N VAL A 171 -26.30 1.61 -6.49
CA VAL A 171 -26.73 1.97 -5.13
C VAL A 171 -25.98 1.15 -4.08
N ALA A 172 -25.90 -0.17 -4.26
CA ALA A 172 -25.21 -1.04 -3.32
C ALA A 172 -23.70 -0.76 -3.28
N GLY A 173 -23.09 -0.47 -4.43
CA GLY A 173 -21.70 -0.08 -4.57
C GLY A 173 -21.41 1.26 -3.88
N PHE A 174 -22.30 2.24 -4.02
CA PHE A 174 -22.19 3.50 -3.28
C PHE A 174 -22.26 3.29 -1.77
N ILE A 175 -23.24 2.51 -1.29
CA ILE A 175 -23.38 2.19 0.13
C ILE A 175 -22.13 1.46 0.63
N ASN A 176 -21.68 0.43 -0.08
CA ASN A 176 -20.47 -0.30 0.29
C ASN A 176 -19.25 0.65 0.40
N GLU A 177 -19.12 1.58 -0.53
CA GLU A 177 -18.01 2.52 -0.57
C GLU A 177 -18.02 3.52 0.60
N ILE A 178 -19.17 4.09 0.96
CA ILE A 178 -19.22 5.07 2.06
C ILE A 178 -18.89 4.45 3.42
N TYR A 179 -19.19 3.16 3.60
CA TYR A 179 -18.87 2.41 4.83
C TYR A 179 -17.45 1.82 4.82
N SER A 180 -16.80 1.69 3.66
CA SER A 180 -15.47 1.08 3.55
C SER A 180 -14.34 2.09 3.87
N SER A 181 -13.37 1.67 4.69
CA SER A 181 -12.16 2.46 4.96
C SER A 181 -11.18 2.48 3.77
N HIS A 182 -11.23 1.48 2.90
CA HIS A 182 -10.41 1.40 1.69
C HIS A 182 -11.30 1.52 0.43
N PRO A 183 -10.83 2.21 -0.62
CA PRO A 183 -11.52 2.20 -1.90
C PRO A 183 -11.49 0.78 -2.50
N ARG A 184 -12.47 0.48 -3.35
CA ARG A 184 -12.50 -0.77 -4.11
C ARG A 184 -11.24 -0.92 -4.96
N MET A 185 -10.75 -2.15 -5.07
CA MET A 185 -9.48 -2.43 -5.74
C MET A 185 -9.49 -2.04 -7.22
N THR A 186 -10.61 -2.27 -7.91
CA THR A 186 -10.86 -1.83 -9.28
C THR A 186 -10.59 -0.33 -9.46
N ARG A 187 -11.09 0.52 -8.55
CA ARG A 187 -10.89 1.97 -8.59
C ARG A 187 -9.47 2.39 -8.28
N ARG A 188 -8.82 1.74 -7.30
CA ARG A 188 -7.42 2.02 -6.96
C ARG A 188 -6.49 1.74 -8.14
N ILE A 189 -6.64 0.59 -8.78
CA ILE A 189 -5.85 0.19 -9.96
C ILE A 189 -6.10 1.17 -11.12
N ALA A 190 -7.36 1.54 -11.38
CA ALA A 190 -7.71 2.49 -12.43
C ALA A 190 -7.06 3.87 -12.19
N GLU A 191 -7.15 4.42 -10.98
CA GLU A 191 -6.55 5.72 -10.65
C GLU A 191 -5.02 5.68 -10.64
N ALA A 192 -4.41 4.59 -10.18
CA ALA A 192 -2.96 4.39 -10.25
C ALA A 192 -2.46 4.35 -11.70
N ALA A 193 -3.12 3.58 -12.58
CA ALA A 193 -2.80 3.50 -14.00
C ALA A 193 -2.98 4.84 -14.71
N LYS A 194 -4.08 5.55 -14.42
CA LYS A 194 -4.33 6.90 -14.95
C LYS A 194 -3.25 7.89 -14.51
N TYR A 195 -2.86 7.86 -13.24
CA TYR A 195 -1.80 8.75 -12.73
C TYR A 195 -0.44 8.46 -13.38
N HIS A 196 -0.08 7.18 -13.53
CA HIS A 196 1.11 6.75 -14.24
C HIS A 196 1.16 7.31 -15.67
N ASN A 197 0.09 7.13 -16.43
CA ASN A 197 0.02 7.58 -17.82
C ASN A 197 0.14 9.11 -17.95
N ASN A 198 -0.51 9.84 -17.04
CA ASN A 198 -0.41 11.30 -17.00
C ASN A 198 1.00 11.78 -16.63
N ALA A 199 1.64 11.14 -15.64
CA ALA A 199 3.00 11.45 -15.23
C ALA A 199 3.99 11.23 -16.39
N SER A 200 3.91 10.07 -17.05
CA SER A 200 4.74 9.73 -18.22
C SER A 200 4.57 10.72 -19.36
N THR A 201 3.34 11.13 -19.67
CA THR A 201 3.05 12.14 -20.70
C THR A 201 3.65 13.50 -20.35
N SER A 202 3.57 13.92 -19.08
CA SER A 202 4.12 15.21 -18.63
C SER A 202 5.65 15.27 -18.69
N ILE A 203 6.34 14.15 -18.41
CA ILE A 203 7.79 14.05 -18.49
C ILE A 203 8.24 14.11 -19.95
N ALA A 204 7.59 13.36 -20.84
CA ALA A 204 7.88 13.38 -22.27
C ALA A 204 7.73 14.79 -22.86
N THR A 205 6.66 15.51 -22.47
CA THR A 205 6.43 16.89 -22.93
C THR A 205 7.53 17.86 -22.44
N ARG A 206 8.05 17.68 -21.22
CA ARG A 206 9.13 18.52 -20.67
C ARG A 206 10.50 18.24 -21.27
N GLN A 207 10.74 17.04 -21.79
CA GLN A 207 12.00 16.68 -22.45
C GLN A 207 12.04 17.10 -23.93
N ALA A 208 10.87 17.37 -24.53
CA ALA A 208 10.72 17.82 -25.91
C ALA A 208 10.68 19.36 -26.06
N ALA A 209 10.71 20.10 -24.94
CA ALA A 209 10.71 21.56 -24.88
C ALA A 209 12.09 22.09 -24.44
#